data_AF-A0A956FAC1-F1
#
_entry.id   AF-A0A956FAC1-F1
#
_cell.length_a   1.000
_cell.length_b   1.000
_cell.length_c   1.000
_cell.angle_alpha   90.00
_cell.angle_beta   90.00
_cell.angle_gamma   90.00
#
_symmetry.space_group_name_H-M   'P 1'
#
loop_
_entity.id
_entity.type
_entity.pdbx_description
1 polymer ?
#
loop_
_entity_poly.entity_id
_entity_poly.type
_entity_poly.pdbx_seq_one_letter_code
_entity_poly.pdbx_strand_id
1 'polypeptide(L)'
;MDARRNRGGPGLAVLAVALGGCSLSLLGGSTTPGGGGDGAGKGGGGAEGQAVRDAYAAFDFSQCDRGDCSVGVREAAGIQSRRGPNGTEIFNPRASMDNPDPEWIPGWDSLPTQSDPTSALNSYRALTLAAINKSWQQRCFADYEAWDAELRERDARIDTTVESLRGQEDPYARLAGLLALRPEVKGSVREIQALGVFVGAPYRLEHEIAAAFEAAGRSTLYHQRYRPSADFVRWGRERLPMEEERARYCALAVRGTDRTPPLPDLSSYVSRVEDDVRPAVEPGLAERLQQERKTTEKRNREAFGGKVPSLGELAEVPAEGRVTTITAKGETVVVEIDHEEQWTEGANCKHQREHPGAASSGLDCKSTVTVTAEIHTTTTFAELPTTCPVAKGDAIAYLGRQTGKEASSSPRGKKARQEKASLRYEGHHITQVVHDGRRCDPLAPTRAAG
;
A
#
# COMPACT_ATOMS: atom_id res chain seq x y z
N MET A 1 34.65 -29.50 -37.84
CA MET A 1 36.11 -29.64 -38.09
C MET A 1 36.76 -28.36 -37.59
N ASP A 2 36.76 -28.19 -36.27
CA ASP A 2 37.85 -28.53 -35.33
C ASP A 2 38.85 -27.36 -35.20
N ALA A 3 38.78 -26.58 -34.12
CA ALA A 3 39.56 -26.75 -32.86
C ALA A 3 40.97 -26.12 -33.00
N ARG A 4 41.57 -25.34 -32.09
CA ARG A 4 41.41 -25.09 -30.65
C ARG A 4 42.39 -23.97 -30.21
N ARG A 5 42.00 -23.24 -29.14
CA ARG A 5 42.79 -22.75 -27.96
C ARG A 5 43.93 -21.69 -28.09
N ASN A 6 43.72 -20.55 -27.42
CA ASN A 6 44.43 -20.08 -26.21
C ASN A 6 43.71 -18.83 -25.65
N ARG A 7 43.09 -18.86 -24.46
CA ARG A 7 43.60 -18.64 -23.08
C ARG A 7 44.09 -17.21 -22.79
N GLY A 8 43.37 -16.52 -21.90
CA GLY A 8 43.85 -15.34 -21.16
C GLY A 8 42.71 -14.44 -20.67
N GLY A 9 42.11 -14.74 -19.52
CA GLY A 9 41.28 -13.78 -18.78
C GLY A 9 42.12 -12.90 -17.84
N PRO A 10 41.51 -11.87 -17.25
CA PRO A 10 41.54 -11.79 -15.79
C PRO A 10 40.12 -11.70 -15.22
N GLY A 11 39.87 -12.50 -14.19
CA GLY A 11 38.62 -12.58 -13.47
C GLY A 11 38.41 -11.37 -12.57
N LEU A 12 37.14 -10.94 -12.51
CA LEU A 12 36.63 -10.03 -11.49
C LEU A 12 36.58 -10.78 -10.15
N ALA A 13 37.33 -10.25 -9.20
CA ALA A 13 37.36 -10.69 -7.82
C ALA A 13 36.00 -10.43 -7.15
N VAL A 14 35.36 -11.51 -6.72
CA VAL A 14 34.24 -11.47 -5.77
C VAL A 14 34.85 -11.22 -4.39
N LEU A 15 34.59 -10.04 -3.82
CA LEU A 15 34.96 -9.72 -2.45
C LEU A 15 33.99 -10.44 -1.50
N ALA A 16 34.36 -11.63 -1.06
CA ALA A 16 33.70 -12.33 0.04
C ALA A 16 34.19 -11.72 1.36
N VAL A 17 33.31 -11.01 2.07
CA VAL A 17 33.58 -10.60 3.46
C VAL A 17 33.31 -11.81 4.35
N ALA A 18 34.37 -12.51 4.70
CA ALA A 18 34.41 -13.49 5.76
C ALA A 18 34.84 -12.80 7.07
N LEU A 19 33.91 -12.67 8.00
CA LEU A 19 34.18 -12.57 9.44
C LEU A 19 33.36 -13.73 10.03
N GLY A 20 33.96 -14.88 10.33
CA GLY A 20 34.96 -15.03 11.37
C GLY A 20 34.23 -15.59 12.60
N GLY A 21 33.92 -16.89 12.54
CA GLY A 21 33.27 -17.60 13.64
C GLY A 21 34.19 -17.75 14.84
N CYS A 22 33.60 -17.63 16.03
CA CYS A 22 34.08 -18.30 17.23
C CYS A 22 32.98 -19.23 17.70
N SER A 23 33.25 -20.53 17.61
CA SER A 23 32.43 -21.63 18.06
C SER A 23 32.69 -21.92 19.54
N LEU A 24 31.62 -22.31 20.24
CA LEU A 24 31.56 -23.13 21.46
C LEU A 24 32.23 -22.62 22.76
N SER A 25 31.38 -22.29 23.72
CA SER A 25 31.48 -22.83 25.08
C SER A 25 30.08 -23.06 25.65
N LEU A 26 29.72 -24.35 25.74
CA LEU A 26 28.62 -24.91 26.52
C LEU A 26 29.10 -25.04 27.97
N LEU A 27 28.67 -24.15 28.85
CA LEU A 27 28.65 -24.28 30.33
C LEU A 27 27.44 -23.41 30.75
N GLY A 28 26.35 -23.95 31.32
CA GLY A 28 26.37 -24.63 32.60
C GLY A 28 26.62 -23.61 33.70
N GLY A 29 25.59 -22.86 34.13
CA GLY A 29 25.76 -21.81 35.13
C GLY A 29 24.47 -21.07 35.46
N SER A 30 23.67 -21.66 36.34
CA SER A 30 22.70 -20.96 37.17
C SER A 30 23.41 -19.85 37.94
N THR A 31 23.21 -18.59 37.55
CA THR A 31 23.66 -17.43 38.31
C THR A 31 22.48 -16.77 39.01
N THR A 32 22.38 -17.11 40.29
CA THR A 32 21.75 -16.35 41.35
C THR A 32 22.15 -14.87 41.29
N PRO A 33 21.22 -13.90 41.42
CA PRO A 33 21.58 -12.55 41.85
C PRO A 33 21.73 -12.57 43.37
N GLY A 34 22.97 -12.46 43.84
CA GLY A 34 23.29 -12.14 45.23
C GLY A 34 22.85 -10.72 45.56
N GLY A 35 22.31 -10.55 46.76
CA GLY A 35 21.74 -9.31 47.27
C GLY A 35 22.76 -8.23 47.63
N GLY A 36 22.21 -7.05 47.89
CA GLY A 36 22.93 -5.88 48.37
C GLY A 36 22.14 -4.61 48.14
N GLY A 37 21.03 -4.47 48.88
CA GLY A 37 20.14 -3.31 48.81
C GLY A 37 19.14 -3.36 49.95
N ASP A 38 19.62 -3.18 51.17
CA ASP A 38 18.83 -3.07 52.39
C ASP A 38 17.85 -1.90 52.32
N GLY A 39 16.65 -2.22 51.84
CA GLY A 39 15.43 -1.48 52.11
C GLY A 39 14.43 -2.49 52.66
N ALA A 40 14.46 -2.72 53.96
CA ALA A 40 13.54 -3.60 54.66
C ALA A 40 12.10 -3.04 54.61
N GLY A 41 11.44 -3.20 53.46
CA GLY A 41 9.99 -3.18 53.35
C GLY A 41 9.47 -4.53 53.82
N LYS A 42 8.65 -4.52 54.88
CA LYS A 42 8.01 -5.71 55.45
C LYS A 42 7.16 -6.43 54.40
N GLY A 43 7.73 -7.44 53.75
CA GLY A 43 7.02 -8.34 52.83
C GLY A 43 6.07 -9.25 53.60
N GLY A 44 4.83 -8.79 53.79
CA GLY A 44 3.72 -9.64 54.21
C GLY A 44 3.19 -10.41 53.00
N GLY A 45 3.48 -11.71 52.91
CA GLY A 45 2.86 -12.57 51.91
C GLY A 45 3.12 -14.04 52.23
N GLY A 46 2.09 -14.75 52.68
CA GLY A 46 2.17 -16.21 52.89
C GLY A 46 2.42 -16.97 51.58
N ALA A 47 2.65 -18.29 51.67
CA ALA A 47 2.95 -19.16 50.51
C ALA A 47 1.93 -19.03 49.36
N GLU A 48 0.65 -18.83 49.67
CA GLU A 48 -0.42 -18.61 48.69
C GLU A 48 -0.25 -17.29 47.92
N GLY A 49 0.19 -16.22 48.59
CA GLY A 49 0.46 -14.93 47.95
C GLY A 49 1.63 -14.99 46.98
N GLN A 50 2.69 -15.75 47.32
CA GLN A 50 3.80 -15.98 46.39
C GLN A 50 3.36 -16.81 45.18
N ALA A 51 2.60 -17.88 45.38
CA ALA A 51 2.06 -18.70 44.28
C ALA A 51 1.21 -17.87 43.30
N VAL A 52 0.42 -16.92 43.80
CA VAL A 52 -0.36 -16.00 42.95
C VAL A 52 0.55 -15.05 42.16
N ARG A 53 1.61 -14.51 42.76
CA ARG A 53 2.59 -13.66 42.05
C ARG A 53 3.30 -14.43 40.94
N ASP A 54 3.75 -15.65 41.23
CA ASP A 54 4.45 -16.50 40.26
C ASP A 54 3.52 -16.89 39.10
N ALA A 55 2.27 -17.27 39.42
CA ALA A 55 1.26 -17.57 38.40
C ALA A 55 0.94 -16.35 37.54
N TYR A 56 0.76 -15.17 38.14
CA TYR A 56 0.52 -13.92 37.39
C TYR A 56 1.67 -13.60 36.43
N ALA A 57 2.91 -13.77 36.87
CA ALA A 57 4.09 -13.51 36.04
C ALA A 57 4.25 -14.49 34.88
N ALA A 58 3.78 -15.74 35.04
CA ALA A 58 3.89 -16.80 34.03
C ALA A 58 2.65 -16.93 33.13
N PHE A 59 1.52 -16.32 33.50
CA PHE A 59 0.27 -16.41 32.74
C PHE A 59 0.33 -15.51 31.50
N ASP A 60 -0.08 -16.04 30.36
CA ASP A 60 -0.11 -15.31 29.09
C ASP A 60 -1.42 -15.52 28.33
N PHE A 61 -1.69 -14.65 27.34
CA PHE A 61 -2.93 -14.66 26.58
C PHE A 61 -3.19 -15.95 25.78
N SER A 62 -2.15 -16.72 25.43
CA SER A 62 -2.29 -17.97 24.67
C SER A 62 -2.88 -19.11 25.50
N GLN A 63 -2.89 -18.96 26.83
CA GLN A 63 -3.48 -19.90 27.77
C GLN A 63 -5.02 -19.79 27.82
N CYS A 64 -5.62 -18.81 27.12
CA CYS A 64 -7.06 -18.59 27.01
C CYS A 64 -7.65 -19.05 25.66
N ASP A 65 -7.55 -20.35 25.32
CA ASP A 65 -7.76 -20.79 23.93
C ASP A 65 -9.15 -21.36 23.58
N ARG A 66 -10.18 -21.25 24.46
CA ARG A 66 -11.66 -21.42 24.20
C ARG A 66 -12.45 -21.74 25.49
N GLY A 67 -12.42 -20.86 26.47
CA GLY A 67 -13.20 -21.03 27.72
C GLY A 67 -13.26 -19.75 28.55
N ASP A 68 -14.04 -19.76 29.63
CA ASP A 68 -14.02 -18.69 30.62
C ASP A 68 -12.68 -18.73 31.37
N CYS A 69 -11.71 -17.91 30.93
CA CYS A 69 -10.44 -17.77 31.62
C CYS A 69 -10.44 -16.68 32.71
N SER A 70 -11.62 -16.26 33.19
CA SER A 70 -11.78 -15.21 34.22
C SER A 70 -10.95 -15.41 35.49
N VAL A 71 -10.57 -16.66 35.78
CA VAL A 71 -9.79 -17.03 36.96
C VAL A 71 -8.55 -17.85 36.62
N GLY A 72 -8.01 -17.72 35.39
CA GLY A 72 -6.85 -18.50 34.93
C GLY A 72 -5.63 -18.39 35.85
N VAL A 73 -5.35 -17.21 36.41
CA VAL A 73 -4.26 -17.02 37.39
C VAL A 73 -4.49 -17.81 38.67
N ARG A 74 -5.75 -17.92 39.14
CA ARG A 74 -6.11 -18.71 40.32
C ARG A 74 -5.82 -20.20 40.11
N GLU A 75 -6.21 -20.70 38.94
CA GLU A 75 -6.03 -22.10 38.54
C GLU A 75 -4.54 -22.43 38.40
N ALA A 76 -3.78 -21.56 37.75
CA ALA A 76 -2.33 -21.66 37.62
C ALA A 76 -1.60 -21.60 38.98
N ALA A 77 -2.10 -20.79 39.92
CA ALA A 77 -1.58 -20.71 41.28
C ALA A 77 -1.99 -21.90 42.18
N GLY A 78 -2.85 -22.81 41.70
CA GLY A 78 -3.32 -23.96 42.47
C GLY A 78 -4.23 -23.60 43.65
N ILE A 79 -4.88 -22.43 43.63
CA ILE A 79 -5.68 -21.94 44.77
C ILE A 79 -7.07 -22.59 44.78
N GLN A 80 -7.29 -23.45 45.76
CA GLN A 80 -8.55 -24.15 45.98
C GLN A 80 -9.48 -23.41 46.95
N SER A 81 -10.78 -23.57 46.75
CA SER A 81 -11.77 -23.14 47.73
C SER A 81 -11.73 -24.06 48.96
N ARG A 82 -11.82 -23.49 50.16
CA ARG A 82 -11.87 -24.24 51.43
C ARG A 82 -13.21 -24.01 52.12
N ARG A 83 -13.63 -24.93 52.99
CA ARG A 83 -14.81 -24.74 53.83
C ARG A 83 -14.37 -24.17 55.17
N GLY A 84 -14.75 -22.92 55.44
CA GLY A 84 -14.52 -22.23 56.69
C GLY A 84 -15.78 -22.15 57.56
N PRO A 85 -15.67 -21.52 58.75
CA PRO A 85 -16.76 -21.39 59.71
C PRO A 85 -17.98 -20.65 59.15
N ASN A 86 -17.74 -19.74 58.20
CA ASN A 86 -18.75 -18.87 57.61
C ASN A 86 -19.17 -19.29 56.18
N GLY A 87 -18.76 -20.47 55.71
CA GLY A 87 -19.08 -20.98 54.38
C GLY A 87 -17.83 -21.30 53.54
N THR A 88 -17.94 -21.13 52.22
CA THR A 88 -16.79 -21.33 51.31
C THR A 88 -15.88 -20.11 51.37
N GLU A 89 -14.60 -20.34 51.70
CA GLU A 89 -13.55 -19.33 51.74
C GLU A 89 -12.58 -19.55 50.57
N ILE A 90 -12.13 -18.47 49.95
CA ILE A 90 -11.13 -18.47 48.88
C ILE A 90 -10.07 -17.44 49.29
N PHE A 91 -8.79 -17.77 49.09
CA PHE A 91 -7.71 -16.79 49.27
C PHE A 91 -8.02 -15.54 48.43
N ASN A 92 -8.12 -14.38 49.07
CA ASN A 92 -8.32 -13.11 48.38
C ASN A 92 -6.96 -12.41 48.25
N PRO A 93 -6.38 -12.32 47.02
CA PRO A 93 -5.13 -11.61 46.78
C PRO A 93 -5.17 -10.17 47.31
N ARG A 94 -6.24 -9.43 47.05
CA ARG A 94 -6.36 -8.03 47.46
C ARG A 94 -6.27 -7.81 48.97
N ALA A 95 -6.75 -8.76 49.76
CA ALA A 95 -6.72 -8.70 51.22
C ALA A 95 -5.36 -9.07 51.82
N SER A 96 -4.53 -9.81 51.06
CA SER A 96 -3.44 -10.60 51.61
C SER A 96 -2.08 -10.32 50.96
N MET A 97 -2.04 -9.51 49.89
CA MET A 97 -0.81 -9.13 49.20
C MET A 97 -0.92 -7.72 48.60
N ASP A 98 0.22 -7.04 48.49
CA ASP A 98 0.35 -5.78 47.76
C ASP A 98 0.16 -5.99 46.24
N ASN A 99 -0.22 -4.92 45.55
CA ASN A 99 -0.40 -4.90 44.10
C ASN A 99 0.82 -5.51 43.38
N PRO A 100 0.66 -6.61 42.63
CA PRO A 100 1.77 -7.25 41.93
C PRO A 100 2.20 -6.51 40.66
N ASP A 101 1.35 -5.64 40.11
CA ASP A 101 1.65 -4.87 38.91
C ASP A 101 0.88 -3.54 38.88
N PRO A 102 1.42 -2.47 39.51
CA PRO A 102 0.78 -1.16 39.54
C PRO A 102 0.59 -0.49 38.17
N GLU A 103 1.38 -0.88 37.16
CA GLU A 103 1.24 -0.34 35.81
C GLU A 103 0.01 -0.92 35.11
N TRP A 104 -0.25 -2.22 35.32
CA TRP A 104 -1.33 -2.94 34.64
C TRP A 104 -2.61 -3.08 35.46
N ILE A 105 -2.53 -2.92 36.78
CA ILE A 105 -3.68 -2.96 37.69
C ILE A 105 -3.69 -1.67 38.54
N PRO A 106 -3.91 -0.49 37.92
CA PRO A 106 -3.92 0.78 38.64
C PRO A 106 -5.05 0.87 39.68
N GLY A 107 -6.18 0.19 39.46
CA GLY A 107 -7.30 0.12 40.41
C GLY A 107 -7.19 -1.03 41.41
N TRP A 108 -6.00 -1.54 41.71
CA TRP A 108 -5.86 -2.59 42.73
C TRP A 108 -6.51 -2.18 44.05
N ASP A 109 -6.34 -0.93 44.46
CA ASP A 109 -6.84 -0.47 45.76
C ASP A 109 -8.37 -0.36 45.83
N SER A 110 -9.06 -0.21 44.69
CA SER A 110 -10.53 -0.22 44.59
C SER A 110 -11.15 -1.61 44.65
N LEU A 111 -10.35 -2.67 44.47
CA LEU A 111 -10.85 -4.05 44.57
C LEU A 111 -11.28 -4.40 46.01
N PRO A 112 -12.32 -5.23 46.17
CA PRO A 112 -12.83 -5.60 47.49
C PRO A 112 -11.86 -6.50 48.27
N THR A 113 -11.70 -6.20 49.57
CA THR A 113 -10.81 -6.94 50.50
C THR A 113 -11.53 -8.02 51.31
N GLN A 114 -12.84 -8.18 51.16
CA GLN A 114 -13.61 -9.18 51.88
C GLN A 114 -13.19 -10.60 51.45
N SER A 115 -13.17 -11.55 52.39
CA SER A 115 -12.76 -12.94 52.13
C SER A 115 -13.88 -13.81 51.52
N ASP A 116 -15.00 -13.21 51.10
CA ASP A 116 -16.08 -13.94 50.44
C ASP A 116 -15.69 -14.34 49.00
N PRO A 117 -16.31 -15.41 48.46
CA PRO A 117 -15.96 -15.90 47.13
C PRO A 117 -16.09 -14.85 46.01
N THR A 118 -17.07 -13.95 46.07
CA THR A 118 -17.30 -12.96 44.99
C THR A 118 -16.19 -11.92 44.98
N SER A 119 -15.79 -11.44 46.15
CA SER A 119 -14.70 -10.48 46.31
C SER A 119 -13.35 -11.05 45.87
N ALA A 120 -13.03 -12.28 46.29
CA ALA A 120 -11.81 -12.96 45.84
C ALA A 120 -11.78 -13.17 44.31
N LEU A 121 -12.91 -13.52 43.70
CA LEU A 121 -13.03 -13.71 42.26
C LEU A 121 -12.74 -12.42 41.46
N ASN A 122 -13.13 -11.25 41.97
CA ASN A 122 -12.83 -9.98 41.29
C ASN A 122 -11.32 -9.70 41.26
N SER A 123 -10.60 -9.98 42.35
CA SER A 123 -9.13 -9.89 42.38
C SER A 123 -8.47 -10.80 41.34
N TYR A 124 -8.95 -12.04 41.21
CA TYR A 124 -8.42 -12.97 40.19
C TYR A 124 -8.79 -12.59 38.76
N ARG A 125 -9.97 -12.01 38.54
CA ARG A 125 -10.36 -11.44 37.24
C ARG A 125 -9.45 -10.29 36.84
N ALA A 126 -9.15 -9.39 37.78
CA ALA A 126 -8.25 -8.27 37.53
C ALA A 126 -6.83 -8.77 37.19
N LEU A 127 -6.29 -9.71 37.97
CA LEU A 127 -4.99 -10.34 37.70
C LEU A 127 -4.94 -11.03 36.34
N THR A 128 -5.97 -11.81 36.00
CA THR A 128 -6.00 -12.56 34.74
C THR A 128 -6.15 -11.62 33.54
N LEU A 129 -7.05 -10.64 33.63
CA LEU A 129 -7.23 -9.62 32.60
C LEU A 129 -5.94 -8.83 32.36
N ALA A 130 -5.24 -8.44 33.42
CA ALA A 130 -3.98 -7.72 33.33
C ALA A 130 -2.87 -8.56 32.67
N ALA A 131 -2.75 -9.84 33.05
CA ALA A 131 -1.77 -10.75 32.45
C ALA A 131 -2.03 -10.96 30.95
N ILE A 132 -3.29 -11.14 30.55
CA ILE A 132 -3.71 -11.27 29.14
C ILE A 132 -3.38 -9.99 28.38
N ASN A 133 -3.83 -8.83 28.87
CA ASN A 133 -3.63 -7.55 28.20
C ASN A 133 -2.14 -7.23 28.01
N LYS A 134 -1.33 -7.44 29.06
CA LYS A 134 0.11 -7.24 29.07
C LYS A 134 0.82 -8.13 28.06
N SER A 135 0.63 -9.44 28.16
CA SER A 135 1.31 -10.41 27.30
C SER A 135 0.88 -10.29 25.83
N TRP A 136 -0.40 -10.00 25.57
CA TRP A 136 -0.88 -9.76 24.21
C TRP A 136 -0.29 -8.47 23.62
N GLN A 137 -0.26 -7.37 24.39
CA GLN A 137 0.34 -6.12 23.92
C GLN A 137 1.84 -6.30 23.63
N GLN A 138 2.57 -6.99 24.51
CA GLN A 138 3.98 -7.31 24.28
C GLN A 138 4.18 -8.12 22.98
N ARG A 139 3.32 -9.12 22.73
CA ARG A 139 3.36 -9.89 21.48
C ARG A 139 3.07 -9.01 20.27
N CYS A 140 2.03 -8.18 20.34
CA CYS A 140 1.69 -7.26 19.28
C CYS A 140 2.83 -6.27 18.96
N PHE A 141 3.52 -5.78 20.00
CA PHE A 141 4.68 -4.89 19.85
C PHE A 141 5.83 -5.60 19.14
N ALA A 142 6.16 -6.83 19.56
CA ALA A 142 7.19 -7.63 18.92
C ALA A 142 6.87 -7.95 17.45
N ASP A 143 5.61 -8.31 17.15
CA ASP A 143 5.17 -8.57 15.77
C ASP A 143 5.26 -7.31 14.90
N TYR A 144 4.89 -6.14 15.45
CA TYR A 144 5.05 -4.85 14.77
C TYR A 144 6.53 -4.52 14.53
N GLU A 145 7.41 -4.71 15.51
CA GLU A 145 8.83 -4.41 15.38
C GLU A 145 9.51 -5.25 14.29
N ALA A 146 9.20 -6.55 14.24
CA ALA A 146 9.67 -7.43 13.16
C ALA A 146 9.16 -6.94 11.79
N TRP A 147 7.91 -6.50 11.72
CA TRP A 147 7.31 -5.98 10.51
C TRP A 147 7.86 -4.59 10.11
N ASP A 148 8.12 -3.67 11.04
CA ASP A 148 8.70 -2.35 10.76
C ASP A 148 10.09 -2.46 10.14
N ALA A 149 10.89 -3.45 10.56
CA ALA A 149 12.18 -3.72 9.94
C ALA A 149 12.05 -4.03 8.43
N GLU A 150 11.11 -4.92 8.06
CA GLU A 150 10.82 -5.25 6.65
C GLU A 150 10.34 -4.02 5.86
N LEU A 151 9.50 -3.18 6.49
CA LEU A 151 9.02 -1.95 5.87
C LEU A 151 10.13 -0.94 5.64
N ARG A 152 11.04 -0.75 6.60
CA ARG A 152 12.15 0.18 6.46
C ARG A 152 13.11 -0.25 5.38
N GLU A 153 13.36 -1.54 5.25
CA GLU A 153 14.18 -2.08 4.16
C GLU A 153 13.53 -1.79 2.80
N ARG A 154 12.21 -2.00 2.69
CA ARG A 154 11.45 -1.62 1.49
C ARG A 154 11.52 -0.12 1.22
N ASP A 155 11.30 0.70 2.24
CA ASP A 155 11.32 2.16 2.12
C ASP A 155 12.69 2.65 1.64
N ALA A 156 13.78 2.13 2.20
CA ALA A 156 15.14 2.46 1.78
C ALA A 156 15.41 2.11 0.31
N ARG A 157 14.92 0.95 -0.18
CA ARG A 157 15.03 0.56 -1.59
C ARG A 157 14.26 1.51 -2.51
N ILE A 158 13.04 1.88 -2.13
CA ILE A 158 12.21 2.82 -2.89
C ILE A 158 12.90 4.18 -2.93
N ASP A 159 13.26 4.75 -1.78
CA ASP A 159 13.85 6.08 -1.68
C ASP A 159 15.18 6.15 -2.46
N THR A 160 16.03 5.13 -2.37
CA THR A 160 17.29 5.06 -3.15
C THR A 160 17.03 5.04 -4.65
N THR A 161 16.02 4.29 -5.10
CA THR A 161 15.71 4.18 -6.54
C THR A 161 15.05 5.46 -7.05
N VAL A 162 14.17 6.07 -6.27
CA VAL A 162 13.56 7.38 -6.58
C VAL A 162 14.64 8.45 -6.76
N GLU A 163 15.62 8.51 -5.86
CA GLU A 163 16.72 9.49 -5.97
C GLU A 163 17.55 9.29 -7.24
N SER A 164 17.85 8.04 -7.60
CA SER A 164 18.50 7.71 -8.87
C SER A 164 17.67 8.15 -10.09
N LEU A 165 16.35 7.99 -10.03
CA LEU A 165 15.44 8.37 -11.12
C LEU A 165 15.27 9.90 -11.25
N ARG A 166 15.37 10.66 -10.16
CA ARG A 166 15.31 12.14 -10.22
C ARG A 166 16.42 12.75 -11.08
N GLY A 167 17.58 12.08 -11.17
CA GLY A 167 18.69 12.49 -12.04
C GLY A 167 18.52 12.14 -13.53
N GLN A 168 17.48 11.39 -13.91
CA GLN A 168 17.26 10.98 -15.31
C GLN A 168 16.73 12.15 -16.15
N GLU A 169 17.51 12.66 -17.11
CA GLU A 169 17.08 13.77 -17.97
C GLU A 169 15.87 13.42 -18.84
N ASP A 170 15.78 12.18 -19.32
CA ASP A 170 14.66 11.71 -20.14
C ASP A 170 13.37 11.53 -19.30
N PRO A 171 12.31 12.31 -19.56
CA PRO A 171 11.05 12.22 -18.84
C PRO A 171 10.34 10.87 -19.00
N TYR A 172 10.44 10.19 -20.14
CA TYR A 172 9.80 8.88 -20.34
C TYR A 172 10.50 7.81 -19.51
N ALA A 173 11.83 7.75 -19.53
CA ALA A 173 12.60 6.82 -18.71
C ALA A 173 12.36 7.06 -17.21
N ARG A 174 12.33 8.34 -16.79
CA ARG A 174 12.03 8.73 -15.41
C ARG A 174 10.63 8.27 -14.99
N LEU A 175 9.60 8.59 -15.78
CA LEU A 175 8.20 8.24 -15.47
C LEU A 175 7.99 6.72 -15.46
N ALA A 176 8.51 6.00 -16.46
CA ALA A 176 8.41 4.54 -16.51
C ALA A 176 9.09 3.88 -15.31
N GLY A 177 10.28 4.37 -14.93
CA GLY A 177 11.00 3.90 -13.74
C GLY A 177 10.23 4.15 -12.44
N LEU A 178 9.67 5.35 -12.25
CA LEU A 178 8.88 5.66 -11.06
C LEU A 178 7.60 4.83 -10.99
N LEU A 179 6.91 4.64 -12.11
CA LEU A 179 5.72 3.79 -12.19
C LEU A 179 6.04 2.32 -11.89
N ALA A 180 7.22 1.83 -12.27
CA ALA A 180 7.67 0.47 -11.97
C ALA A 180 7.93 0.23 -10.48
N LEU A 181 8.16 1.28 -9.69
CA LEU A 181 8.32 1.18 -8.23
C LEU A 181 7.00 1.07 -7.48
N ARG A 182 5.86 1.28 -8.14
CA ARG A 182 4.55 1.18 -7.48
C ARG A 182 4.37 -0.23 -6.92
N PRO A 183 4.04 -0.38 -5.63
CA PRO A 183 3.88 -1.69 -5.04
C PRO A 183 2.73 -2.44 -5.72
N GLU A 184 2.99 -3.66 -6.20
CA GLU A 184 1.92 -4.57 -6.57
C GLU A 184 1.15 -4.94 -5.31
N VAL A 185 -0.08 -4.44 -5.19
CA VAL A 185 -0.94 -4.78 -4.07
C VAL A 185 -1.47 -6.19 -4.29
N LYS A 186 -0.88 -7.17 -3.62
CA LYS A 186 -1.38 -8.53 -3.51
C LYS A 186 -1.80 -8.76 -2.07
N GLY A 187 -3.09 -8.99 -1.84
CA GLY A 187 -3.63 -9.22 -0.49
C GLY A 187 -5.04 -8.69 -0.33
N SER A 188 -5.68 -9.14 0.74
CA SER A 188 -6.97 -8.66 1.20
C SER A 188 -6.90 -7.20 1.67
N VAL A 189 -8.05 -6.51 1.68
CA VAL A 189 -8.18 -5.15 2.25
C VAL A 189 -7.71 -5.10 3.71
N ARG A 190 -7.78 -6.22 4.44
CA ARG A 190 -7.33 -6.33 5.83
C ARG A 190 -5.80 -6.34 5.93
N GLU A 191 -5.11 -7.05 5.04
CA GLU A 191 -3.64 -7.01 4.92
C GLU A 191 -3.16 -5.62 4.50
N ILE A 192 -3.84 -4.97 3.56
CA ILE A 192 -3.50 -3.61 3.13
C ILE A 192 -3.61 -2.61 4.30
N GLN A 193 -4.63 -2.78 5.15
CA GLN A 193 -4.84 -1.96 6.35
C GLN A 193 -3.82 -2.25 7.46
N ALA A 194 -3.55 -3.52 7.73
CA ALA A 194 -2.66 -3.94 8.81
C ALA A 194 -1.18 -3.76 8.47
N LEU A 195 -0.81 -3.89 7.19
CA LEU A 195 0.58 -3.99 6.73
C LEU A 195 1.11 -2.71 6.06
N GLY A 196 0.54 -1.53 6.35
CA GLY A 196 1.18 -0.25 6.01
C GLY A 196 1.67 -0.15 4.56
N VAL A 197 0.95 -0.78 3.63
CA VAL A 197 1.41 -0.99 2.24
C VAL A 197 1.62 0.35 1.54
N PHE A 198 0.83 1.36 1.92
CA PHE A 198 0.88 2.72 1.39
C PHE A 198 1.46 3.74 2.37
N VAL A 199 2.22 3.30 3.37
CA VAL A 199 2.79 4.16 4.41
C VAL A 199 4.27 4.41 4.16
N GLY A 200 4.73 5.65 4.30
CA GLY A 200 6.15 6.01 4.17
C GLY A 200 6.58 6.19 2.72
N ALA A 201 7.62 5.49 2.28
CA ALA A 201 8.19 5.68 0.93
C ALA A 201 7.18 5.45 -0.21
N PRO A 202 6.25 4.47 -0.17
CA PRO A 202 5.18 4.36 -1.16
C PRO A 202 4.28 5.61 -1.25
N TYR A 203 4.02 6.29 -0.13
CA TYR A 203 3.24 7.53 -0.14
C TYR A 203 4.01 8.66 -0.81
N ARG A 204 5.30 8.82 -0.47
CA ARG A 204 6.18 9.79 -1.11
C ARG A 204 6.36 9.51 -2.60
N LEU A 205 6.50 8.25 -2.99
CA LEU A 205 6.59 7.82 -4.39
C LEU A 205 5.41 8.33 -5.22
N GLU A 206 4.18 8.27 -4.70
CA GLU A 206 3.02 8.79 -5.44
C GLU A 206 3.06 10.31 -5.63
N HIS A 207 3.59 11.06 -4.67
CA HIS A 207 3.86 12.50 -4.85
C HIS A 207 4.93 12.74 -5.91
N GLU A 208 6.01 11.94 -5.91
CA GLU A 208 7.06 12.03 -6.93
C GLU A 208 6.55 11.69 -8.33
N ILE A 209 5.68 10.69 -8.46
CA ILE A 209 5.03 10.36 -9.73
C ILE A 209 4.18 11.54 -10.20
N ALA A 210 3.31 12.07 -9.33
CA ALA A 210 2.46 13.22 -9.68
C ALA A 210 3.30 14.44 -10.11
N ALA A 211 4.36 14.77 -9.35
CA ALA A 211 5.25 15.87 -9.66
C ALA A 211 6.05 15.64 -10.96
N ALA A 212 6.49 14.41 -11.22
CA ALA A 212 7.18 14.07 -12.47
C ALA A 212 6.25 14.21 -13.69
N PHE A 213 4.98 13.81 -13.57
CA PHE A 213 3.99 14.03 -14.63
C PHE A 213 3.72 15.51 -14.86
N GLU A 214 3.65 16.31 -13.80
CA GLU A 214 3.45 17.75 -13.90
C GLU A 214 4.65 18.45 -14.56
N ALA A 215 5.87 18.17 -14.09
CA ALA A 215 7.10 18.72 -14.65
C ALA A 215 7.27 18.36 -16.14
N ALA A 216 6.79 17.18 -16.53
CA ALA A 216 6.81 16.70 -17.90
C ALA A 216 5.64 17.24 -18.76
N GLY A 217 4.77 18.12 -18.24
CA GLY A 217 3.61 18.66 -18.97
C GLY A 217 2.52 17.63 -19.27
N ARG A 218 2.44 16.55 -18.47
CA ARG A 218 1.63 15.33 -18.73
C ARG A 218 0.63 15.03 -17.62
N SER A 219 0.23 16.02 -16.82
CA SER A 219 -0.73 15.86 -15.71
C SER A 219 -2.09 15.27 -16.14
N THR A 220 -2.56 15.58 -17.35
CA THR A 220 -3.82 15.01 -17.88
C THR A 220 -3.74 13.48 -17.97
N LEU A 221 -2.60 12.94 -18.41
CA LEU A 221 -2.38 11.50 -18.52
C LEU A 221 -2.31 10.83 -17.14
N TYR A 222 -1.67 11.50 -16.18
CA TYR A 222 -1.66 11.04 -14.79
C TYR A 222 -3.09 10.85 -14.28
N HIS A 223 -3.95 11.85 -14.39
CA HIS A 223 -5.33 11.75 -13.88
C HIS A 223 -6.21 10.74 -14.63
N GLN A 224 -5.93 10.47 -15.91
CA GLN A 224 -6.70 9.51 -16.71
C GLN A 224 -6.29 8.05 -16.49
N ARG A 225 -4.97 7.77 -16.48
CA ARG A 225 -4.46 6.39 -16.54
C ARG A 225 -3.61 5.99 -15.34
N TYR A 226 -2.87 6.92 -14.77
CA TYR A 226 -1.87 6.62 -13.74
C TYR A 226 -2.22 7.15 -12.36
N ARG A 227 -3.44 7.60 -12.11
CA ARG A 227 -3.85 8.01 -10.77
C ARG A 227 -3.74 6.82 -9.80
N PRO A 228 -3.39 7.07 -8.53
CA PRO A 228 -3.34 6.01 -7.54
C PRO A 228 -4.72 5.36 -7.34
N SER A 229 -4.73 4.12 -6.85
CA SER A 229 -5.95 3.38 -6.58
C SER A 229 -6.80 4.04 -5.49
N ALA A 230 -8.09 3.72 -5.45
CA ALA A 230 -8.98 4.20 -4.38
C ALA A 230 -8.50 3.74 -2.98
N ASP A 231 -7.87 2.57 -2.90
CA ASP A 231 -7.27 2.08 -1.65
C ASP A 231 -6.07 2.91 -1.22
N PHE A 232 -5.18 3.27 -2.14
CA PHE A 232 -4.10 4.20 -1.84
C PHE A 232 -4.66 5.53 -1.36
N VAL A 233 -5.65 6.09 -2.06
CA VAL A 233 -6.29 7.35 -1.65
C VAL A 233 -6.84 7.26 -0.23
N ARG A 234 -7.45 6.14 0.15
CA ARG A 234 -8.05 5.93 1.46
C ARG A 234 -7.03 5.73 2.59
N TRP A 235 -5.89 5.12 2.31
CA TRP A 235 -4.96 4.62 3.34
C TRP A 235 -3.55 5.22 3.29
N GLY A 236 -3.17 5.85 2.18
CA GLY A 236 -1.83 6.39 1.96
C GLY A 236 -1.50 7.52 2.91
N ARG A 237 -0.34 7.46 3.55
CA ARG A 237 0.12 8.51 4.46
C ARG A 237 1.62 8.45 4.71
N GLU A 238 2.17 9.53 5.24
CA GLU A 238 3.50 9.50 5.82
C GLU A 238 3.58 8.53 7.00
N ARG A 239 4.80 8.06 7.23
CA ARG A 239 5.15 7.26 8.41
C ARG A 239 5.14 8.16 9.64
N LEU A 240 4.52 7.67 10.70
CA LEU A 240 4.45 8.35 12.00
C LEU A 240 5.60 7.88 12.91
N PRO A 241 5.77 8.53 14.08
CA PRO A 241 6.66 8.00 15.11
C PRO A 241 6.33 6.53 15.43
N MET A 242 7.38 5.75 15.73
CA MET A 242 7.28 4.30 15.93
C MET A 242 6.21 3.91 16.95
N GLU A 243 6.09 4.65 18.05
CA GLU A 243 5.11 4.37 19.09
C GLU A 243 3.67 4.52 18.59
N GLU A 244 3.38 5.51 17.75
CA GLU A 244 2.07 5.74 17.15
C GLU A 244 1.74 4.68 16.09
N GLU A 245 2.71 4.31 15.26
CA GLU A 245 2.53 3.24 14.28
C GLU A 245 2.25 1.90 14.96
N ARG A 246 2.97 1.59 16.03
CA ARG A 246 2.78 0.40 16.85
C ARG A 246 1.39 0.40 17.50
N ALA A 247 0.96 1.53 18.06
CA ALA A 247 -0.37 1.66 18.63
C ALA A 247 -1.47 1.44 17.58
N ARG A 248 -1.31 2.01 16.37
CA ARG A 248 -2.21 1.78 15.22
C ARG A 248 -2.28 0.32 14.83
N TYR A 249 -1.12 -0.33 14.68
CA TYR A 249 -1.03 -1.74 14.36
C TYR A 249 -1.78 -2.57 15.39
N CYS A 250 -1.54 -2.34 16.69
CA CYS A 250 -2.20 -3.09 17.74
C CYS A 250 -3.71 -2.84 17.80
N ALA A 251 -4.18 -1.62 17.59
CA ALA A 251 -5.62 -1.35 17.51
C ALA A 251 -6.32 -2.15 16.40
N LEU A 252 -5.65 -2.37 15.27
CA LEU A 252 -6.15 -3.23 14.19
C LEU A 252 -6.01 -4.71 14.54
N ALA A 253 -4.92 -5.09 15.19
CA ALA A 253 -4.59 -6.47 15.53
C ALA A 253 -5.47 -7.09 16.62
N VAL A 254 -6.24 -6.30 17.38
CA VAL A 254 -7.20 -6.82 18.38
C VAL A 254 -8.12 -7.89 17.77
N ARG A 255 -8.52 -7.74 16.50
CA ARG A 255 -9.38 -8.72 15.79
C ARG A 255 -8.61 -9.87 15.15
N GLY A 256 -7.29 -9.88 15.29
CA GLY A 256 -6.34 -10.76 14.61
C GLY A 256 -5.78 -10.17 13.31
N THR A 257 -4.55 -10.52 13.00
CA THR A 257 -3.89 -10.37 11.70
C THR A 257 -3.22 -11.70 11.35
N ASP A 258 -2.56 -11.78 10.19
CA ASP A 258 -1.78 -12.98 9.83
C ASP A 258 -0.53 -13.18 10.72
N ARG A 259 -0.12 -12.14 11.46
CA ARG A 259 1.06 -12.17 12.35
C ARG A 259 0.68 -12.21 13.82
N THR A 260 -0.30 -11.40 14.22
CA THR A 260 -0.72 -11.27 15.62
C THR A 260 -2.08 -11.94 15.82
N PRO A 261 -2.18 -12.95 16.71
CA PRO A 261 -3.45 -13.56 17.06
C PRO A 261 -4.46 -12.53 17.60
N PRO A 262 -5.77 -12.77 17.43
CA PRO A 262 -6.78 -11.90 18.04
C PRO A 262 -6.60 -11.85 19.55
N LEU A 263 -6.92 -10.70 20.15
CA LEU A 263 -7.07 -10.62 21.60
C LEU A 263 -8.22 -11.57 21.99
N PRO A 264 -8.05 -12.42 23.02
CA PRO A 264 -9.13 -13.32 23.45
C PRO A 264 -10.41 -12.54 23.77
N ASP A 265 -11.58 -13.17 23.62
CA ASP A 265 -12.85 -12.55 24.03
C ASP A 265 -12.98 -12.60 25.56
N LEU A 266 -12.93 -11.42 26.18
CA LEU A 266 -12.94 -11.25 27.63
C LEU A 266 -14.31 -10.73 28.15
N SER A 267 -15.29 -10.59 27.26
CA SER A 267 -16.57 -9.90 27.53
C SER A 267 -17.39 -10.52 28.68
N SER A 268 -17.21 -11.80 28.99
CA SER A 268 -17.95 -12.51 30.05
C SER A 268 -17.60 -12.04 31.47
N TYR A 269 -16.47 -11.35 31.68
CA TYR A 269 -16.04 -10.92 33.01
C TYR A 269 -15.32 -9.56 33.07
N VAL A 270 -15.05 -8.92 31.94
CA VAL A 270 -14.42 -7.59 31.87
C VAL A 270 -15.25 -6.52 32.58
N SER A 271 -16.58 -6.51 32.42
CA SER A 271 -17.46 -5.46 32.98
C SER A 271 -17.45 -5.31 34.51
N ARG A 272 -16.79 -6.23 35.23
CA ARG A 272 -16.67 -6.17 36.69
C ARG A 272 -15.36 -5.58 37.18
N VAL A 273 -14.34 -5.49 36.32
CA VAL A 273 -12.96 -5.12 36.69
C VAL A 273 -12.27 -4.24 35.63
N GLU A 274 -12.99 -3.82 34.59
CA GLU A 274 -12.42 -3.04 33.48
C GLU A 274 -11.86 -1.69 33.90
N ASP A 275 -12.48 -1.05 34.91
CA ASP A 275 -12.00 0.21 35.46
C ASP A 275 -10.73 0.03 36.31
N ASP A 276 -10.45 -1.20 36.78
CA ASP A 276 -9.31 -1.48 37.65
C ASP A 276 -8.05 -1.91 36.88
N VAL A 277 -8.21 -2.30 35.61
CA VAL A 277 -7.17 -2.91 34.79
C VAL A 277 -6.90 -2.08 33.54
N ARG A 278 -5.61 -1.85 33.26
CA ARG A 278 -5.20 -1.16 32.03
C ARG A 278 -5.58 -2.00 30.80
N PRO A 279 -6.27 -1.42 29.80
CA PRO A 279 -6.61 -2.13 28.57
C PRO A 279 -5.36 -2.36 27.70
N ALA A 280 -5.35 -3.45 26.93
CA ALA A 280 -4.26 -3.79 26.02
C ALA A 280 -4.04 -2.73 24.92
N VAL A 281 -5.10 -2.00 24.56
CA VAL A 281 -5.10 -0.91 23.59
C VAL A 281 -5.85 0.27 24.23
N GLU A 282 -5.36 1.49 24.00
CA GLU A 282 -5.97 2.70 24.53
C GLU A 282 -7.47 2.81 24.14
N PRO A 283 -8.38 3.07 25.10
CA PRO A 283 -9.79 3.28 24.81
C PRO A 283 -9.99 4.46 23.85
N GLY A 284 -10.92 4.34 22.91
CA GLY A 284 -11.19 5.39 21.93
C GLY A 284 -10.19 5.50 20.78
N LEU A 285 -9.07 4.75 20.81
CA LEU A 285 -8.07 4.78 19.74
C LEU A 285 -8.69 4.36 18.41
N ALA A 286 -9.53 3.31 18.38
CA ALA A 286 -10.18 2.86 17.14
C ALA A 286 -11.02 3.97 16.47
N GLU A 287 -11.79 4.72 17.27
CA GLU A 287 -12.59 5.86 16.82
C GLU A 287 -11.71 6.99 16.30
N ARG A 288 -10.62 7.33 17.01
CA ARG A 288 -9.64 8.34 16.55
C ARG A 288 -9.02 7.94 15.21
N LEU A 289 -8.57 6.68 15.09
CA LEU A 289 -8.00 6.17 13.85
C LEU A 289 -9.00 6.20 12.69
N GLN A 290 -10.28 5.96 12.96
CA GLN A 290 -11.33 6.09 11.96
C GLN A 290 -11.54 7.55 11.52
N GLN A 291 -11.49 8.51 12.44
CA GLN A 291 -11.60 9.93 12.12
C GLN A 291 -10.40 10.42 11.29
N GLU A 292 -9.19 10.09 11.73
CA GLU A 292 -7.96 10.41 11.01
C GLU A 292 -7.91 9.80 9.61
N ARG A 293 -8.45 8.59 9.44
CA ARG A 293 -8.58 7.98 8.13
C ARG A 293 -9.46 8.83 7.21
N LYS A 294 -10.60 9.33 7.69
CA LYS A 294 -11.47 10.20 6.88
C LYS A 294 -10.75 11.49 6.49
N THR A 295 -9.99 12.07 7.41
CA THR A 295 -9.17 13.26 7.13
C THR A 295 -8.06 12.98 6.11
N THR A 296 -7.37 11.85 6.26
CA THR A 296 -6.31 11.38 5.35
C THR A 296 -6.88 11.15 3.95
N GLU A 297 -8.00 10.44 3.86
CA GLU A 297 -8.68 10.18 2.59
C GLU A 297 -9.09 11.47 1.89
N LYS A 298 -9.66 12.43 2.64
CA LYS A 298 -10.01 13.75 2.10
C LYS A 298 -8.77 14.47 1.54
N ARG A 299 -7.70 14.56 2.32
CA ARG A 299 -6.43 15.18 1.91
C ARG A 299 -5.85 14.51 0.66
N ASN A 300 -5.87 13.18 0.61
CA ASN A 300 -5.35 12.43 -0.55
C ASN A 300 -6.24 12.59 -1.79
N ARG A 301 -7.56 12.71 -1.63
CA ARG A 301 -8.45 13.06 -2.75
C ARG A 301 -8.14 14.44 -3.29
N GLU A 302 -7.79 15.40 -2.44
CA GLU A 302 -7.38 16.74 -2.89
C GLU A 302 -6.03 16.70 -3.60
N ALA A 303 -5.05 15.96 -3.05
CA ALA A 303 -3.71 15.84 -3.62
C ALA A 303 -3.67 15.06 -4.95
N PHE A 304 -4.42 13.95 -5.06
CA PHE A 304 -4.32 13.02 -6.18
C PHE A 304 -5.58 12.96 -7.06
N GLY A 305 -6.70 13.51 -6.59
CA GLY A 305 -7.99 13.48 -7.27
C GLY A 305 -8.31 14.75 -8.07
N GLY A 306 -7.30 15.54 -8.42
CA GLY A 306 -7.43 16.77 -9.23
C GLY A 306 -8.40 16.61 -10.42
N LYS A 307 -9.09 17.70 -10.77
CA LYS A 307 -10.02 17.71 -11.91
C LYS A 307 -9.23 17.38 -13.17
N VAL A 308 -9.66 16.33 -13.89
CA VAL A 308 -9.23 16.12 -15.27
C VAL A 308 -9.55 17.41 -16.02
N PRO A 309 -8.55 18.14 -16.57
CA PRO A 309 -8.83 19.28 -17.43
C PRO A 309 -9.85 18.81 -18.48
N SER A 310 -10.93 19.56 -18.68
CA SER A 310 -11.90 19.20 -19.71
C SER A 310 -11.14 19.01 -21.03
N LEU A 311 -11.35 17.87 -21.69
CA LEU A 311 -10.74 17.47 -22.97
C LEU A 311 -10.90 18.48 -24.13
N GLY A 312 -11.53 19.64 -23.88
CA GLY A 312 -11.66 20.71 -24.84
C GLY A 312 -10.33 21.22 -25.43
N GLU A 313 -9.18 20.86 -24.86
CA GLU A 313 -7.87 21.24 -25.40
C GLU A 313 -6.99 20.09 -25.91
N LEU A 314 -7.21 18.83 -25.51
CA LEU A 314 -6.41 17.68 -25.93
C LEU A 314 -7.32 16.58 -26.48
N ALA A 315 -7.11 16.21 -27.74
CA ALA A 315 -7.77 15.08 -28.38
C ALA A 315 -6.84 13.86 -28.36
N GLU A 316 -7.39 12.68 -28.08
CA GLU A 316 -6.71 11.43 -28.38
C GLU A 316 -6.75 11.22 -29.89
N VAL A 317 -5.58 11.14 -30.50
CA VAL A 317 -5.42 10.81 -31.92
C VAL A 317 -5.14 9.31 -32.00
N PRO A 318 -6.06 8.51 -32.56
CA PRO A 318 -5.94 7.05 -32.59
C PRO A 318 -4.80 6.60 -33.51
N ALA A 319 -4.28 5.39 -33.25
CA ALA A 319 -3.18 4.76 -34.00
C ALA A 319 -3.59 4.23 -35.38
N GLU A 320 -4.28 5.03 -36.16
CA GLU A 320 -4.81 4.64 -37.47
C GLU A 320 -3.83 4.98 -38.61
N GLY A 321 -2.90 5.89 -38.36
CA GLY A 321 -1.88 6.32 -39.31
C GLY A 321 -0.50 5.76 -39.08
N ARG A 322 0.31 5.74 -40.15
CA ARG A 322 1.71 5.30 -40.12
C ARG A 322 2.66 6.48 -40.22
N VAL A 323 3.71 6.44 -39.40
CA VAL A 323 4.79 7.40 -39.43
C VAL A 323 5.53 7.30 -40.77
N THR A 324 5.54 8.37 -41.53
CA THR A 324 6.22 8.45 -42.83
C THR A 324 7.57 9.14 -42.73
N THR A 325 7.65 10.17 -41.88
CA THR A 325 8.85 10.99 -41.66
C THR A 325 8.99 11.34 -40.19
N ILE A 326 10.24 11.36 -39.70
CA ILE A 326 10.62 11.89 -38.39
C ILE A 326 11.76 12.89 -38.64
N THR A 327 11.54 14.16 -38.31
CA THR A 327 12.51 15.24 -38.53
C THR A 327 12.75 16.02 -37.24
N ALA A 328 14.00 16.10 -36.79
CA ALA A 328 14.39 16.99 -35.71
C ALA A 328 14.37 18.46 -36.18
N LYS A 329 13.71 19.34 -35.44
CA LYS A 329 13.65 20.79 -35.68
C LYS A 329 13.92 21.54 -34.38
N GLY A 330 15.17 21.94 -34.17
CA GLY A 330 15.59 22.58 -32.92
C GLY A 330 15.37 21.63 -31.73
N GLU A 331 14.60 22.08 -30.74
CA GLU A 331 14.25 21.33 -29.53
C GLU A 331 12.99 20.45 -29.69
N THR A 332 12.49 20.30 -30.92
CA THR A 332 11.26 19.53 -31.20
C THR A 332 11.50 18.47 -32.25
N VAL A 333 10.63 17.47 -32.27
CA VAL A 333 10.58 16.41 -33.29
C VAL A 333 9.26 16.51 -34.03
N VAL A 334 9.33 16.67 -35.35
CA VAL A 334 8.17 16.65 -36.23
C VAL A 334 7.99 15.24 -36.77
N VAL A 335 6.82 14.68 -36.52
CA VAL A 335 6.38 13.36 -37.00
C VAL A 335 5.27 13.58 -38.02
N GLU A 336 5.47 13.07 -39.23
CA GLU A 336 4.46 13.04 -40.28
C GLU A 336 3.79 11.67 -40.27
N ILE A 337 2.46 11.68 -40.29
CA ILE A 337 1.62 10.49 -40.16
C ILE A 337 0.59 10.53 -41.28
N ASP A 338 0.56 9.48 -42.10
CA ASP A 338 -0.47 9.31 -43.12
C ASP A 338 -1.48 8.26 -42.67
N HIS A 339 -2.77 8.60 -42.77
CA HIS A 339 -3.85 7.63 -42.57
C HIS A 339 -4.96 7.80 -43.60
N GLU A 340 -5.64 6.69 -43.88
CA GLU A 340 -6.78 6.65 -44.79
C GLU A 340 -8.03 6.34 -43.97
N GLU A 341 -8.98 7.27 -43.97
CA GLU A 341 -10.31 7.05 -43.38
C GLU A 341 -11.31 6.78 -44.50
N GLN A 342 -12.16 5.76 -44.30
CA GLN A 342 -13.28 5.49 -45.20
C GLN A 342 -14.60 5.62 -44.42
N TRP A 343 -15.49 6.49 -44.90
CA TRP A 343 -16.85 6.59 -44.39
C TRP A 343 -17.85 6.67 -45.54
N THR A 344 -19.10 6.33 -45.25
CA THR A 344 -20.21 6.45 -46.20
C THR A 344 -21.06 7.66 -45.84
N GLU A 345 -21.20 8.59 -46.78
CA GLU A 345 -22.16 9.69 -46.66
C GLU A 345 -23.46 9.32 -47.38
N GLY A 346 -24.58 9.50 -46.69
CA GLY A 346 -25.90 9.41 -47.30
C GLY A 346 -26.20 10.67 -48.10
N ALA A 347 -26.44 10.55 -49.41
CA ALA A 347 -26.93 11.66 -50.21
C ALA A 347 -28.47 11.72 -50.14
N ASN A 348 -29.02 12.89 -49.80
CA ASN A 348 -30.46 13.12 -49.60
C ASN A 348 -31.10 12.26 -48.51
N CYS A 349 -30.46 12.11 -47.34
CA CYS A 349 -31.05 11.42 -46.20
C CYS A 349 -31.77 12.42 -45.27
N LYS A 350 -32.99 12.07 -44.87
CA LYS A 350 -33.65 12.70 -43.72
C LYS A 350 -32.96 12.11 -42.47
N HIS A 351 -32.15 12.92 -41.78
CA HIS A 351 -31.45 12.65 -40.50
C HIS A 351 -30.00 12.12 -40.59
N GLN A 352 -29.26 12.32 -39.50
CA GLN A 352 -27.85 12.74 -39.34
C GLN A 352 -26.74 11.70 -39.65
N ARG A 353 -25.50 12.20 -39.73
CA ARG A 353 -24.21 11.48 -39.83
C ARG A 353 -24.06 10.37 -38.78
N GLU A 354 -23.70 9.16 -39.22
CA GLU A 354 -23.20 8.10 -38.35
C GLU A 354 -21.72 7.79 -38.66
N HIS A 355 -20.97 7.45 -37.61
CA HIS A 355 -19.60 6.92 -37.69
C HIS A 355 -19.63 5.38 -37.85
N PRO A 356 -18.59 4.77 -38.43
CA PRO A 356 -18.56 3.31 -38.66
C PRO A 356 -18.52 2.57 -37.32
N GLY A 357 -19.49 1.68 -37.06
CA GLY A 357 -19.53 0.80 -35.88
C GLY A 357 -20.82 0.84 -35.07
N ALA A 358 -21.71 1.79 -35.30
CA ALA A 358 -23.05 1.77 -34.74
C ALA A 358 -23.94 0.76 -35.49
N ALA A 359 -24.65 -0.09 -34.75
CA ALA A 359 -25.62 -1.02 -35.34
C ALA A 359 -26.67 -0.23 -36.12
N SER A 360 -26.66 -0.39 -37.45
CA SER A 360 -27.48 0.35 -38.39
C SER A 360 -28.97 0.09 -38.14
N SER A 361 -29.64 0.97 -37.39
CA SER A 361 -31.10 1.02 -37.37
C SER A 361 -31.60 1.87 -38.54
N GLY A 362 -31.87 1.20 -39.67
CA GLY A 362 -32.82 1.64 -40.71
C GLY A 362 -32.67 3.08 -41.24
N LEU A 363 -31.62 3.35 -42.02
CA LEU A 363 -31.51 4.56 -42.86
C LEU A 363 -31.98 4.24 -44.29
N ASP A 364 -33.13 4.78 -44.69
CA ASP A 364 -33.69 4.63 -46.04
C ASP A 364 -33.10 5.70 -46.98
N CYS A 365 -31.81 5.57 -47.29
CA CYS A 365 -31.07 6.50 -48.13
C CYS A 365 -31.17 6.11 -49.63
N LYS A 366 -31.59 7.05 -50.50
CA LYS A 366 -31.74 6.82 -51.96
C LYS A 366 -30.42 6.54 -52.68
N SER A 367 -29.30 6.99 -52.14
CA SER A 367 -27.96 6.71 -52.65
C SER A 367 -26.91 6.96 -51.58
N THR A 368 -25.97 6.04 -51.41
CA THR A 368 -24.78 6.20 -50.58
C THR A 368 -23.58 6.60 -51.44
N VAL A 369 -22.72 7.46 -50.90
CA VAL A 369 -21.44 7.82 -51.49
C VAL A 369 -20.36 7.34 -50.53
N THR A 370 -19.47 6.48 -51.01
CA THR A 370 -18.27 6.13 -50.25
C THR A 370 -17.27 7.29 -50.38
N VAL A 371 -16.86 7.84 -49.25
CA VAL A 371 -15.83 8.85 -49.15
C VAL A 371 -14.58 8.18 -48.59
N THR A 372 -13.49 8.28 -49.34
CA THR A 372 -12.15 7.92 -48.90
C THR A 372 -11.39 9.21 -48.66
N ALA A 373 -10.95 9.46 -47.43
CA ALA A 373 -10.08 10.59 -47.12
C ALA A 373 -8.65 10.13 -46.88
N GLU A 374 -7.74 10.71 -47.65
CA GLU A 374 -6.32 10.70 -47.31
C GLU A 374 -6.08 11.86 -46.35
N ILE A 375 -5.67 11.55 -45.12
CA ILE A 375 -5.41 12.53 -44.09
C ILE A 375 -3.92 12.51 -43.79
N HIS A 376 -3.26 13.62 -44.11
CA HIS A 376 -1.86 13.85 -43.77
C HIS A 376 -1.79 14.65 -42.47
N THR A 377 -1.24 14.05 -41.43
CA THR A 377 -1.13 14.67 -40.12
C THR A 377 0.32 15.02 -39.83
N THR A 378 0.59 16.30 -39.55
CA THR A 378 1.90 16.76 -39.08
C THR A 378 1.81 17.04 -37.58
N THR A 379 2.55 16.29 -36.78
CA THR A 379 2.54 16.41 -35.32
C THR A 379 3.91 16.80 -34.81
N THR A 380 3.97 17.83 -33.98
CA THR A 380 5.22 18.27 -33.35
C THR A 380 5.24 17.82 -31.89
N PHE A 381 6.27 17.08 -31.50
CA PHE A 381 6.51 16.66 -30.12
C PHE A 381 7.74 17.39 -29.57
N ALA A 382 7.77 17.68 -28.27
CA ALA A 382 9.00 18.11 -27.61
C ALA A 382 10.06 17.00 -27.64
N GLU A 383 9.65 15.77 -27.38
CA GLU A 383 10.53 14.60 -27.33
C GLU A 383 9.78 13.31 -27.71
N LEU A 384 10.53 12.30 -28.16
CA LEU A 384 10.01 10.96 -28.44
C LEU A 384 10.41 9.97 -27.34
N PRO A 385 9.57 8.95 -27.09
CA PRO A 385 9.88 7.95 -26.07
C PRO A 385 11.12 7.11 -26.42
N THR A 386 12.03 6.97 -25.45
CA THR A 386 13.25 6.15 -25.60
C THR A 386 13.00 4.66 -25.30
N THR A 387 12.03 4.38 -24.42
CA THR A 387 11.60 3.02 -24.02
C THR A 387 10.89 2.29 -25.16
N CYS A 388 10.22 3.04 -26.04
CA CYS A 388 9.54 2.56 -27.23
C CYS A 388 9.91 3.47 -28.43
N PRO A 389 11.12 3.32 -29.01
CA PRO A 389 11.56 4.19 -30.09
C PRO A 389 10.57 4.16 -31.26
N VAL A 390 10.17 5.34 -31.72
CA VAL A 390 9.29 5.50 -32.88
C VAL A 390 10.13 5.46 -34.15
N ALA A 391 9.76 4.60 -35.09
CA ALA A 391 10.40 4.46 -36.39
C ALA A 391 9.43 4.71 -37.55
N LYS A 392 10.00 4.93 -38.74
CA LYS A 392 9.23 4.99 -39.98
C LYS A 392 8.50 3.66 -40.20
N GLY A 393 7.20 3.75 -40.51
CA GLY A 393 6.31 2.60 -40.71
C GLY A 393 5.47 2.25 -39.48
N ASP A 394 5.84 2.73 -38.29
CA ASP A 394 5.10 2.47 -37.06
C ASP A 394 3.75 3.18 -37.06
N ALA A 395 2.75 2.59 -36.42
CA ALA A 395 1.53 3.30 -36.08
C ALA A 395 1.62 3.82 -34.64
N ILE A 396 1.23 5.07 -34.40
CA ILE A 396 1.31 5.69 -33.08
C ILE A 396 -0.04 6.28 -32.66
N ALA A 397 -0.43 6.06 -31.40
CA ALA A 397 -1.49 6.81 -30.74
C ALA A 397 -0.87 7.86 -29.82
N TYR A 398 -1.48 9.04 -29.75
CA TYR A 398 -0.97 10.11 -28.92
C TYR A 398 -2.07 11.05 -28.45
N LEU A 399 -1.80 11.75 -27.35
CA LEU A 399 -2.59 12.90 -26.88
C LEU A 399 -2.00 14.16 -27.49
N GLY A 400 -2.81 14.93 -28.20
CA GLY A 400 -2.37 16.15 -28.85
C GLY A 400 -3.45 17.21 -28.99
N ARG A 401 -3.03 18.45 -29.15
CA ARG A 401 -3.90 19.59 -29.45
C ARG A 401 -3.87 19.87 -30.94
N GLN A 402 -5.02 19.95 -31.59
CA GLN A 402 -5.07 20.37 -32.98
C GLN A 402 -4.74 21.87 -33.07
N THR A 403 -3.70 22.22 -33.82
CA THR A 403 -3.21 23.61 -33.99
C THR A 403 -3.56 24.19 -35.36
N GLY A 404 -3.95 23.34 -36.32
CA GLY A 404 -4.36 23.82 -37.64
C GLY A 404 -5.08 22.76 -38.47
N LYS A 405 -5.79 23.25 -39.50
CA LYS A 405 -6.40 22.46 -40.56
C LYS A 405 -6.20 23.19 -41.88
N GLU A 406 -5.55 22.57 -42.84
CA GLU A 406 -5.50 23.06 -44.21
C GLU A 406 -6.73 22.55 -44.98
N ALA A 407 -7.21 23.40 -45.90
CA ALA A 407 -8.49 23.23 -46.58
C ALA A 407 -8.58 21.88 -47.31
N SER A 408 -9.71 21.17 -47.16
CA SER A 408 -9.94 19.95 -47.91
C SER A 408 -10.27 20.28 -49.37
N SER A 409 -9.50 19.72 -50.30
CA SER A 409 -9.85 19.75 -51.71
C SER A 409 -10.74 18.56 -52.01
N SER A 410 -11.95 18.80 -52.51
CA SER A 410 -12.86 17.75 -52.94
C SER A 410 -13.31 17.98 -54.38
N PRO A 411 -13.12 17.03 -55.29
CA PRO A 411 -13.84 16.99 -56.55
C PRO A 411 -15.33 16.68 -56.29
N ARG A 412 -16.23 17.64 -56.51
CA ARG A 412 -17.69 17.39 -56.45
C ARG A 412 -18.13 16.56 -57.65
N GLY A 413 -19.01 15.56 -57.44
CA GLY A 413 -19.84 14.96 -58.50
C GLY A 413 -19.67 13.46 -58.82
N LYS A 414 -19.03 12.63 -57.98
CA LYS A 414 -18.84 11.19 -58.24
C LYS A 414 -19.41 10.29 -57.12
N LYS A 415 -19.80 9.05 -57.47
CA LYS A 415 -20.29 7.99 -56.55
C LYS A 415 -19.24 7.51 -55.54
N ALA A 416 -17.96 7.77 -55.83
CA ALA A 416 -16.84 7.66 -54.90
C ALA A 416 -16.13 9.01 -54.88
N ARG A 417 -15.87 9.53 -53.68
CA ARG A 417 -15.26 10.85 -53.47
C ARG A 417 -13.96 10.66 -52.70
N GLN A 418 -12.88 11.22 -53.23
CA GLN A 418 -11.60 11.24 -52.55
C GLN A 418 -11.41 12.64 -51.95
N GLU A 419 -11.23 12.71 -50.64
CA GLU A 419 -10.86 13.95 -49.95
C GLU A 419 -9.39 13.89 -49.56
N LYS A 420 -8.71 15.03 -49.64
CA LYS A 420 -7.40 15.20 -49.03
C LYS A 420 -7.51 16.23 -47.93
N ALA A 421 -7.08 15.88 -46.73
CA ALA A 421 -7.03 16.79 -45.60
C ALA A 421 -5.61 16.82 -45.05
N SER A 422 -5.16 18.01 -44.63
CA SER A 422 -3.95 18.11 -43.82
C SER A 422 -4.27 18.71 -42.47
N LEU A 423 -3.86 18.03 -41.41
CA LEU A 423 -4.08 18.40 -40.02
C LEU A 423 -2.74 18.66 -39.35
N ARG A 424 -2.70 19.65 -38.47
CA ARG A 424 -1.53 19.96 -37.65
C ARG A 424 -1.86 19.79 -36.18
N TYR A 425 -0.97 19.12 -35.47
CA TYR A 425 -1.08 18.88 -34.03
C TYR A 425 0.19 19.26 -33.29
N GLU A 426 -0.01 19.70 -32.06
CA GLU A 426 1.00 19.69 -31.00
C GLU A 426 0.80 18.40 -30.19
N GLY A 427 1.77 17.49 -30.26
CA GLY A 427 1.75 16.22 -29.57
C GLY A 427 2.36 16.35 -28.18
N HIS A 428 1.58 16.00 -27.15
CA HIS A 428 2.01 16.08 -25.76
C HIS A 428 2.55 14.74 -25.24
N HIS A 429 1.96 13.62 -25.67
CA HIS A 429 2.37 12.31 -25.20
C HIS A 429 1.97 11.19 -26.16
N ILE A 430 2.92 10.30 -26.48
CA ILE A 430 2.65 9.08 -27.23
C ILE A 430 2.14 8.02 -26.26
N THR A 431 0.90 7.59 -26.42
CA THR A 431 0.24 6.59 -25.56
C THR A 431 0.48 5.16 -26.03
N GLN A 432 0.87 4.98 -27.29
CA GLN A 432 1.10 3.66 -27.87
C GLN A 432 1.95 3.76 -29.13
N VAL A 433 2.89 2.82 -29.30
CA VAL A 433 3.62 2.58 -30.56
C VAL A 433 3.30 1.15 -31.02
N VAL A 434 3.05 0.97 -32.32
CA VAL A 434 2.81 -0.34 -32.94
C VAL A 434 3.86 -0.56 -34.03
N HIS A 435 4.84 -1.39 -33.71
CA HIS A 435 5.92 -1.79 -34.61
C HIS A 435 5.67 -3.22 -35.08
N ASP A 436 5.53 -3.43 -36.39
CA ASP A 436 5.25 -4.76 -36.99
C ASP A 436 4.10 -5.54 -36.30
N GLY A 437 3.05 -4.81 -35.91
CA GLY A 437 1.88 -5.38 -35.22
C GLY A 437 2.06 -5.64 -33.72
N ARG A 438 3.25 -5.42 -33.17
CA ARG A 438 3.54 -5.51 -31.72
C ARG A 438 3.33 -4.16 -31.05
N ARG A 439 2.54 -4.15 -29.97
CA ARG A 439 2.26 -2.94 -29.20
C ARG A 439 3.36 -2.70 -28.16
N CYS A 440 3.83 -1.47 -28.08
CA CYS A 440 4.75 -0.95 -27.09
C CYS A 440 4.05 0.23 -26.38
N ASP A 441 4.01 0.20 -25.05
CA ASP A 441 3.53 1.32 -24.23
C ASP A 441 4.75 2.05 -23.68
N PRO A 442 4.98 3.32 -24.06
CA PRO A 442 6.14 4.10 -23.63
C PRO A 442 6.31 4.23 -22.12
N LEU A 443 5.24 4.07 -21.35
CA LEU A 443 5.26 4.14 -19.89
C LEU A 443 4.95 2.79 -19.24
N ALA A 444 4.91 1.70 -20.02
CA ALA A 444 4.84 0.38 -19.41
C ALA A 444 6.06 0.18 -18.51
N PRO A 445 5.87 -0.28 -17.28
CA PRO A 445 6.99 -0.64 -16.44
C PRO A 445 7.78 -1.73 -17.15
N THR A 446 9.02 -1.41 -17.52
CA THR A 446 9.98 -2.44 -17.93
C THR A 446 10.11 -3.36 -16.74
N ARG A 447 9.54 -4.58 -16.84
CA ARG A 447 9.81 -5.61 -15.83
C ARG A 447 11.32 -5.74 -15.76
N ALA A 448 11.90 -5.27 -14.66
CA ALA A 448 13.28 -5.55 -14.37
C ALA A 448 13.43 -7.07 -14.50
N ALA A 449 14.34 -7.51 -15.35
CA ALA A 449 14.72 -8.91 -15.40
C ALA A 449 15.24 -9.25 -13.99
N GLY A 450 14.40 -9.93 -13.21
CA GLY A 450 14.73 -10.41 -11.88
C GLY A 450 15.77 -11.50 -11.93
#